data_AF-A0ABD0NL44-F1
#
_entry.id   AF-A0ABD0NL44-F1
#
_cell.length_a   1.000
_cell.length_b   1.000
_cell.length_c   1.000
_cell.angle_alpha   90.00
_cell.angle_beta   90.00
_cell.angle_gamma   90.00
#
_symmetry.space_group_name_H-M   'P 1'
#
loop_
_entity.id
_entity.type
_entity.pdbx_description
1 polymer ?
#
loop_
_entity_poly.entity_id
_entity_poly.type
_entity_poly.pdbx_seq_one_letter_code
_entity_poly.pdbx_strand_id
1 'polypeptide(L)'
;FEQYTMAFPEDALSRTLQAYPVLDGSKLKTELSLIYCKEEFRACCGALDLLQLFMENNLEEVFSETVTLLKILVTTPMTTAEAE
;
A
#
# COMPACT_ATOMS: atom_id res chain seq x y z
N PHE A 1 1.45 4.66 10.94
CA PHE A 1 2.12 5.65 10.09
C PHE A 1 3.38 6.22 10.73
N GLU A 2 3.35 6.76 11.96
CA GLU A 2 4.50 7.43 12.59
C GLU A 2 5.78 6.58 12.69
N GLN A 3 5.68 5.29 13.04
CA GLN A 3 6.85 4.40 13.08
C GLN A 3 7.54 4.21 11.72
N TYR A 4 6.76 4.27 10.63
CA TYR A 4 7.26 4.10 9.26
C TYR A 4 7.74 5.39 8.64
N THR A 5 7.40 6.55 9.23
CA THR A 5 8.05 7.83 8.94
C THR A 5 9.50 7.83 9.44
N MET A 6 9.80 7.15 10.55
CA MET A 6 11.15 7.08 11.11
C MET A 6 12.00 5.93 10.54
N ALA A 7 11.38 4.79 10.23
CA ALA A 7 12.07 3.66 9.62
C ALA A 7 11.16 2.98 8.59
N PHE A 8 11.55 3.04 7.31
CA PHE A 8 10.79 2.38 6.25
C PHE A 8 10.84 0.84 6.42
N PRO A 9 9.71 0.14 6.28
CA PRO A 9 9.64 -1.30 6.51
C PRO A 9 10.18 -2.11 5.30
N GLU A 10 11.50 -2.18 5.16
CA GLU A 10 12.15 -2.86 4.03
C GLU A 10 11.84 -4.36 3.97
N ASP A 11 11.77 -5.05 5.11
CA ASP A 11 11.39 -6.46 5.18
C ASP A 11 9.97 -6.71 4.64
N ALA A 12 9.01 -5.86 4.99
CA ALA A 12 7.63 -6.00 4.52
C ALA A 12 7.53 -5.74 3.01
N LEU A 13 8.25 -4.74 2.51
CA LEU A 13 8.37 -4.47 1.08
C LEU A 13 8.96 -5.68 0.35
N SER A 14 10.07 -6.23 0.83
CA SER A 14 10.72 -7.40 0.22
C SER A 14 9.80 -8.62 0.15
N ARG A 15 9.05 -8.90 1.23
CA ARG A 15 8.05 -9.99 1.25
C ARG A 15 6.91 -9.73 0.27
N THR A 16 6.46 -8.48 0.17
CA THR A 16 5.40 -8.08 -0.77
C THR A 16 5.84 -8.27 -2.21
N LEU A 17 7.07 -7.90 -2.56
CA LEU A 17 7.61 -8.08 -3.91
C LEU A 17 7.86 -9.56 -4.26
N GLN A 18 8.19 -10.39 -3.27
CA GLN A 18 8.25 -11.84 -3.46
C GLN A 18 6.87 -12.44 -3.74
N ALA A 19 5.83 -11.97 -3.05
CA ALA A 19 4.46 -12.44 -3.27
C ALA A 19 3.84 -11.89 -4.57
N TYR A 20 4.19 -10.66 -4.94
CA TYR A 20 3.62 -9.93 -6.07
C TYR A 20 4.74 -9.39 -6.98
N PRO A 21 5.39 -10.26 -7.78
CA PRO A 21 6.49 -9.87 -8.67
C PRO A 21 6.08 -8.94 -9.81
N VAL A 22 4.78 -8.71 -9.99
CA VAL A 22 4.22 -7.74 -10.95
C VAL A 22 4.48 -6.28 -10.53
N LEU A 23 4.74 -6.04 -9.24
CA LEU A 23 4.97 -4.70 -8.71
C LEU A 23 6.42 -4.26 -8.91
N ASP A 24 6.62 -2.99 -9.27
CA ASP A 24 7.93 -2.35 -9.27
C ASP A 24 8.30 -1.95 -7.84
N GLY A 25 9.27 -2.66 -7.27
CA GLY A 25 9.72 -2.41 -5.90
C GLY A 25 10.33 -1.05 -5.64
N SER A 26 11.01 -0.46 -6.63
CA SER A 26 11.64 0.85 -6.46
C SER A 26 10.60 1.96 -6.48
N LYS A 27 9.62 1.84 -7.39
CA LYS A 27 8.49 2.77 -7.48
C LYS A 27 7.58 2.63 -6.26
N LEU A 28 7.20 1.41 -5.89
CA LEU A 28 6.38 1.14 -4.70
C LEU A 28 7.04 1.68 -3.41
N LYS A 29 8.36 1.51 -3.24
CA LYS A 29 9.09 2.08 -2.10
C LYS A 29 8.97 3.60 -2.05
N THR A 30 9.13 4.25 -3.19
CA THR A 30 9.04 5.72 -3.31
C THR A 30 7.64 6.21 -2.98
N GLU A 31 6.62 5.57 -3.56
CA GLU A 31 5.20 5.86 -3.32
C GLU A 31 4.83 5.70 -1.84
N LEU A 32 5.14 4.54 -1.23
CA LEU A 32 4.87 4.27 0.19
C LEU A 32 5.62 5.26 1.11
N SER A 33 6.84 5.65 0.76
CA SER A 33 7.60 6.65 1.53
C SER A 33 6.91 8.02 1.52
N LEU A 34 6.37 8.44 0.38
CA LEU A 34 5.58 9.68 0.28
C LEU A 34 4.30 9.60 1.11
N ILE A 35 3.62 8.45 1.07
CA ILE A 35 2.41 8.19 1.85
C ILE A 35 2.70 8.27 3.35
N TYR A 36 3.78 7.64 3.83
CA TYR A 36 4.15 7.69 5.24
C TYR A 36 4.62 9.07 5.73
N CYS A 37 5.12 9.91 4.81
CA CYS A 37 5.63 11.24 5.13
C CYS A 37 4.51 12.30 5.20
N LYS A 38 3.49 12.21 4.34
CA LYS A 38 2.40 13.19 4.26
C LYS A 38 1.30 12.92 5.28
N GLU A 39 0.93 13.94 6.05
CA GLU A 39 -0.14 13.86 7.04
C GLU A 39 -1.52 13.62 6.43
N GLU A 40 -1.72 14.05 5.18
CA GLU A 40 -2.95 13.87 4.39
C GLU A 40 -3.41 12.41 4.35
N PHE A 41 -2.46 11.47 4.28
CA PHE A 41 -2.76 10.03 4.23
C PHE A 41 -2.85 9.38 5.62
N ARG A 42 -2.44 10.07 6.70
CA ARG A 42 -2.52 9.55 8.07
C ARG A 42 -3.95 9.46 8.58
N ALA A 43 -4.86 10.24 7.99
CA ALA A 43 -6.29 10.20 8.32
C ALA A 43 -7.01 8.95 7.76
N CYS A 44 -6.38 8.19 6.87
CA CYS A 44 -6.97 6.97 6.32
C CYS A 44 -6.94 5.83 7.34
N CYS A 45 -8.10 5.20 7.59
CA CYS A 45 -8.26 4.13 8.58
C CYS A 45 -8.16 2.72 7.99
N GLY A 46 -7.72 2.59 6.73
CA GLY A 46 -7.53 1.29 6.10
C GLY A 46 -7.10 1.36 4.63
N ALA A 47 -6.90 0.18 4.05
CA ALA A 47 -6.55 0.03 2.63
C ALA A 47 -7.66 0.55 1.70
N LEU A 48 -8.93 0.36 2.08
CA LEU A 48 -10.07 0.81 1.28
C LEU A 48 -10.20 2.35 1.28
N ASP A 49 -10.07 2.99 2.45
CA ASP A 49 -10.09 4.46 2.55
C ASP A 49 -8.96 5.08 1.71
N LEU A 50 -7.76 4.50 1.78
CA LEU A 50 -6.61 4.98 1.00
C LEU A 50 -6.84 4.81 -0.51
N LEU A 51 -7.43 3.69 -0.93
CA LEU A 51 -7.77 3.45 -2.33
C LEU A 51 -8.84 4.44 -2.82
N GLN A 52 -9.86 4.71 -2.01
CA GLN A 52 -10.90 5.70 -2.35
C GLN A 52 -10.30 7.09 -2.46
N LEU A 53 -9.43 7.50 -1.54
CA LEU A 53 -8.75 8.79 -1.60
C LEU A 53 -7.95 8.95 -2.89
N PHE A 54 -7.24 7.91 -3.35
CA PHE A 54 -6.52 7.97 -4.61
C PHE A 54 -7.42 8.11 -5.83
N MET A 55 -8.57 7.45 -5.81
CA MET A 55 -9.59 7.54 -6.87
C MET A 55 -10.22 8.93 -6.92
N GLU A 56 -10.64 9.46 -5.76
CA GLU A 56 -11.31 10.76 -5.68
C GLU A 56 -10.40 11.94 -6.03
N ASN A 57 -9.10 11.82 -5.78
CA ASN A 57 -8.13 12.88 -6.04
C ASN A 57 -7.35 12.68 -7.37
N ASN A 58 -7.75 11.71 -8.21
CA ASN A 58 -7.05 11.36 -9.45
C ASN A 58 -5.54 11.08 -9.25
N LEU A 59 -5.19 10.51 -8.10
CA LEU A 59 -3.80 10.17 -7.75
C LEU A 59 -3.40 8.77 -8.24
N GLU A 60 -4.28 8.09 -8.97
CA GLU A 60 -4.12 6.69 -9.38
C GLU A 60 -2.89 6.46 -10.26
N GLU A 61 -2.59 7.40 -11.17
CA GLU A 61 -1.39 7.31 -12.02
C GLU A 61 -0.09 7.61 -11.26
N VAL A 62 -0.18 8.48 -10.24
CA VAL A 62 0.96 8.88 -9.42
C VAL A 62 1.38 7.76 -8.46
N PHE A 63 0.40 7.06 -7.89
CA PHE A 63 0.59 5.96 -6.94
C PHE A 63 0.21 4.61 -7.54
N SER A 64 0.60 4.36 -8.80
CA SER A 64 0.12 3.20 -9.55
C SER A 64 0.45 1.87 -8.89
N GLU A 65 1.62 1.74 -8.27
CA GLU A 65 2.04 0.50 -7.63
C GLU A 65 1.27 0.26 -6.34
N THR A 66 1.10 1.32 -5.55
CA THR A 66 0.33 1.30 -4.31
C THR A 66 -1.13 1.00 -4.62
N VAL A 67 -1.72 1.62 -5.64
CA VAL A 67 -3.09 1.32 -6.07
C VAL A 67 -3.22 -0.12 -6.53
N THR A 68 -2.28 -0.64 -7.29
CA THR A 68 -2.30 -2.03 -7.74
C THR A 68 -2.25 -2.98 -6.55
N LEU A 69 -1.36 -2.71 -5.58
CA LEU A 69 -1.28 -3.46 -4.33
C LEU A 69 -2.58 -3.37 -3.52
N LEU A 70 -3.17 -2.18 -3.39
CA LEU A 70 -4.43 -1.97 -2.68
C LEU A 70 -5.59 -2.71 -3.36
N LYS A 71 -5.68 -2.66 -4.69
CA LYS A 71 -6.65 -3.42 -5.49
C LYS A 71 -6.51 -4.91 -5.24
N ILE A 72 -5.29 -5.44 -5.25
CA ILE A 72 -5.04 -6.84 -4.88
C ILE A 72 -5.55 -7.10 -3.46
N LEU A 73 -5.17 -6.30 -2.46
CA LEU A 73 -5.56 -6.50 -1.07
C LEU A 73 -7.08 -6.45 -0.84
N VAL A 74 -7.82 -5.55 -1.51
CA VAL A 74 -9.29 -5.44 -1.33
C VAL A 74 -10.08 -6.48 -2.13
N THR A 75 -9.52 -7.00 -3.22
CA THR A 75 -10.18 -7.99 -4.09
C THR A 75 -9.79 -9.43 -3.76
N THR A 76 -8.65 -9.65 -3.11
CA THR A 76 -8.26 -10.98 -2.66
C THR A 76 -9.04 -11.27 -1.39
N PRO A 77 -9.97 -12.26 -1.38
CA PRO A 77 -10.64 -12.64 -0.14
C PRO A 77 -9.56 -13.02 0.87
N MET A 78 -9.60 -12.37 2.03
CA MET A 78 -8.74 -12.71 3.16
C MET A 78 -8.97 -14.19 3.43
N THR A 79 -8.06 -15.06 2.95
CA THR A 79 -8.08 -16.48 3.30
C THR A 79 -7.58 -16.53 4.73
N THR A 80 -8.45 -16.19 5.68
CA THR A 80 -8.40 -16.79 6.99
C THR A 80 -8.46 -18.29 6.74
N ALA A 81 -7.33 -18.96 6.92
CA ALA A 81 -7.35 -20.40 7.13
C ALA A 81 -8.18 -20.62 8.39
N GLU A 82 -9.49 -20.83 8.21
CA GLU A 82 -10.31 -21.58 9.15
C GLU A 82 -9.71 -22.98 9.17
N ALA A 83 -8.76 -23.20 10.09
CA ALA A 83 -8.51 -24.51 10.61
C ALA A 83 -9.71 -24.83 11.51
N GLU A 84 -10.71 -25.49 10.94
CA GLU A 84 -11.78 -26.17 11.68
C GLU A 84 -11.20 -27.39 12.43
#